data_AF-A0A7Y2CRJ1-F1
#
_entry.id   AF-A0A7Y2CRJ1-F1
#
_cell.length_a   1.000
_cell.length_b   1.000
_cell.length_c   1.000
_cell.angle_alpha   90.00
_cell.angle_beta   90.00
_cell.angle_gamma   90.00
#
_symmetry.space_group_name_H-M   'P 1'
#
loop_
_entity.id
_entity.type
_entity.pdbx_description
1 polymer ?
#
loop_
_entity_poly.entity_id
_entity_poly.type
_entity_poly.pdbx_seq_one_letter_code
_entity_poly.pdbx_strand_id
1 'polypeptide(L)'
;MLRSLITRRPLGSFVVINYLISWTFLYPCYQAILNAEEGTFPPLALIGLIGAFGPTLAAIIVEGVLKGKQGIRALLRKAGIWRVGWYWYAFVLAAPFALYGVAVWSSVLFGFQLGPSNLRDGFGSVVPFFLLALPFGPMGEELGWRGFMLPRLLQKYDMWRSSLLLGVVWTFWHIAS
;
A
#
# COMPACT_ATOMS: atom_id res chain seq x y z
N MET A 1 6.38 -28.44 -9.36
CA MET A 1 5.89 -28.37 -7.97
C MET A 1 5.43 -26.96 -7.56
N LEU A 2 6.23 -25.91 -7.75
CA LEU A 2 5.84 -24.51 -7.47
C LEU A 2 4.61 -24.05 -8.30
N ARG A 3 4.63 -24.30 -9.61
CA ARG A 3 3.51 -23.95 -10.51
C ARG A 3 2.18 -24.55 -10.04
N SER A 4 2.17 -25.83 -9.66
CA SER A 4 0.98 -26.53 -9.18
C SER A 4 0.46 -25.99 -7.85
N LEU A 5 1.34 -25.52 -6.96
CA LEU A 5 0.94 -24.90 -5.70
C LEU A 5 0.22 -23.56 -5.94
N ILE A 6 0.79 -22.71 -6.80
CA ILE A 6 0.22 -21.41 -7.18
C ILE A 6 -1.17 -21.58 -7.80
N THR A 7 -1.33 -22.56 -8.69
CA THR A 7 -2.64 -22.84 -9.31
C THR A 7 -3.68 -23.31 -8.29
N ARG A 8 -3.29 -24.14 -7.31
CA ARG A 8 -4.21 -24.67 -6.29
C ARG A 8 -4.56 -23.66 -5.19
N ARG A 9 -3.62 -22.78 -4.82
CA ARG A 9 -3.77 -21.85 -3.69
C ARG A 9 -3.31 -20.42 -4.05
N PRO A 10 -3.94 -19.76 -5.03
CA PRO A 10 -3.45 -18.48 -5.55
C PRO A 10 -3.40 -17.36 -4.51
N LEU A 11 -4.37 -17.29 -3.59
CA LEU A 11 -4.36 -16.30 -2.50
C LEU A 11 -3.20 -16.56 -1.50
N GLY A 12 -3.00 -17.81 -1.09
CA GLY A 12 -1.90 -18.15 -0.18
C GLY A 12 -0.53 -17.95 -0.81
N SER A 13 -0.38 -18.32 -2.08
CA SER A 13 0.86 -18.06 -2.83
C SER A 13 1.13 -16.58 -3.00
N PHE A 14 0.10 -15.76 -3.26
CA PHE A 14 0.24 -14.32 -3.31
C PHE A 14 0.76 -13.76 -1.97
N VAL A 15 0.15 -14.14 -0.84
CA VAL A 15 0.57 -13.65 0.49
C VAL A 15 2.02 -14.02 0.78
N VAL A 16 2.40 -15.29 0.54
CA VAL A 16 3.77 -15.76 0.79
C VAL A 16 4.79 -15.05 -0.10
N ILE A 17 4.54 -14.98 -1.42
CA ILE A 17 5.46 -14.30 -2.35
C ILE A 17 5.56 -12.81 -2.02
N ASN A 18 4.44 -12.17 -1.71
CA ASN A 18 4.40 -10.78 -1.31
C ASN A 18 5.28 -10.54 -0.07
N TYR A 19 5.09 -11.33 1.00
CA TYR A 19 5.84 -11.14 2.24
C TYR A 19 7.33 -11.42 2.03
N LEU A 20 7.68 -12.45 1.26
CA LEU A 20 9.07 -12.75 0.94
C LEU A 20 9.74 -11.56 0.24
N ILE A 21 9.13 -11.02 -0.81
CA ILE A 21 9.69 -9.86 -1.51
C ILE A 21 9.75 -8.67 -0.57
N SER A 22 8.63 -8.34 0.06
CA SER A 22 8.50 -7.11 0.85
C SER A 22 9.44 -7.12 2.05
N TRP A 23 9.43 -8.18 2.85
CA TRP A 23 10.26 -8.25 4.06
C TRP A 23 11.75 -8.33 3.75
N THR A 24 12.15 -9.00 2.65
CA THR A 24 13.56 -9.04 2.22
C THR A 24 14.12 -7.66 1.92
N PHE A 25 13.31 -6.74 1.38
CA PHE A 25 13.79 -5.42 0.97
C PHE A 25 13.41 -4.28 1.94
N LEU A 26 12.24 -4.35 2.58
CA LEU A 26 11.78 -3.34 3.53
C LEU A 26 12.57 -3.41 4.84
N TYR A 27 12.87 -4.60 5.35
CA TYR A 27 13.58 -4.70 6.63
C TYR A 27 14.98 -4.06 6.57
N PRO A 28 15.85 -4.35 5.59
CA PRO A 28 17.15 -3.68 5.51
C PRO A 28 17.04 -2.19 5.14
N CYS A 29 16.00 -1.79 4.38
CA CYS A 29 15.70 -0.37 4.13
C CYS A 29 15.40 0.37 5.45
N TYR A 30 14.49 -0.18 6.26
CA TYR A 30 14.12 0.36 7.56
C TYR A 30 15.34 0.47 8.48
N GLN A 31 16.18 -0.57 8.55
CA GLN A 31 17.43 -0.53 9.30
C GLN A 31 18.39 0.54 8.78
N ALA A 32 18.51 0.74 7.47
CA ALA A 32 19.35 1.78 6.90
C ALA A 32 18.87 3.18 7.31
N ILE A 33 17.56 3.43 7.27
CA ILE A 33 16.97 4.72 7.66
C ILE A 33 17.16 4.98 9.15
N LEU A 34 16.92 3.98 10.01
CA LEU A 34 17.08 4.13 11.46
C LEU A 34 18.51 4.46 11.89
N ASN A 35 19.51 3.96 11.16
CA ASN A 35 20.93 4.17 11.47
C ASN A 35 21.54 5.34 10.68
N ALA A 36 20.75 6.07 9.90
CA ALA A 36 21.23 7.22 9.15
C ALA A 36 21.43 8.44 10.06
N GLU A 37 22.39 9.30 9.72
CA GLU A 37 22.54 10.60 10.38
C GLU A 37 21.32 11.46 10.11
N GLU A 38 20.89 12.24 11.11
CA GLU A 38 19.74 13.14 10.96
C GLU A 38 19.89 14.06 9.75
N GLY A 39 18.84 14.15 8.94
CA GLY A 39 18.83 14.95 7.71
C GLY A 39 19.51 14.30 6.51
N THR A 40 20.02 13.07 6.63
CA THR A 40 20.60 12.32 5.51
C THR A 40 19.66 11.22 5.00
N PHE A 41 19.75 10.90 3.70
CA PHE A 41 19.04 9.78 3.11
C PHE A 41 20.05 8.69 2.68
N PRO A 42 20.06 7.52 3.32
CA PRO A 42 21.02 6.47 3.00
C PRO A 42 20.67 5.85 1.63
N PRO A 43 21.61 5.76 0.67
CA PRO A 43 21.32 5.18 -0.65
C PRO A 43 20.74 3.76 -0.59
N LEU A 44 21.11 2.98 0.43
CA LEU A 44 20.58 1.63 0.64
C LEU A 44 19.06 1.62 0.85
N ALA A 45 18.45 2.69 1.38
CA ALA A 45 17.00 2.78 1.56
C ALA A 45 16.21 2.72 0.22
N LEU A 46 16.86 2.97 -0.92
CA LEU A 46 16.21 2.84 -2.23
C LEU A 46 15.78 1.40 -2.54
N ILE A 47 16.39 0.38 -1.91
CA ILE A 47 15.92 -1.00 -2.06
C ILE A 47 14.51 -1.18 -1.51
N GLY A 48 14.09 -0.32 -0.58
CA GLY A 48 12.73 -0.29 -0.04
C GLY A 48 11.66 -0.09 -1.11
N LEU A 49 11.99 0.52 -2.27
CA LEU A 49 11.09 0.60 -3.41
C LEU A 49 10.69 -0.80 -3.93
N ILE A 50 11.64 -1.73 -3.99
CA ILE A 50 11.34 -3.11 -4.43
C ILE A 50 10.40 -3.77 -3.42
N GLY A 51 10.67 -3.52 -2.13
CA GLY A 51 9.85 -4.03 -1.04
C GLY A 51 8.42 -3.48 -1.04
N ALA A 52 8.25 -2.18 -1.26
CA ALA A 52 6.96 -1.51 -1.41
C ALA A 52 6.15 -2.05 -2.60
N PHE A 53 6.83 -2.43 -3.68
CA PHE A 53 6.20 -3.08 -4.84
C PHE A 53 5.92 -4.57 -4.65
N GLY A 54 6.28 -5.16 -3.50
CA GLY A 54 6.10 -6.58 -3.21
C GLY A 54 4.69 -7.11 -3.48
N PRO A 55 3.60 -6.42 -3.08
CA PRO A 55 2.24 -6.86 -3.39
C PRO A 55 1.97 -6.89 -4.90
N THR A 56 2.37 -5.86 -5.64
CA THR A 56 2.17 -5.82 -7.10
C THR A 56 3.01 -6.86 -7.82
N LEU A 57 4.27 -7.04 -7.43
CA LEU A 57 5.16 -8.05 -8.00
C LEU A 57 4.61 -9.46 -7.74
N ALA A 58 4.13 -9.74 -6.54
CA ALA A 58 3.48 -11.01 -6.21
C ALA A 58 2.23 -11.25 -7.05
N ALA A 59 1.39 -10.23 -7.24
CA ALA A 59 0.21 -10.32 -8.11
C ALA A 59 0.59 -10.60 -9.57
N ILE A 60 1.63 -9.94 -10.10
CA ILE A 60 2.13 -10.16 -11.47
C ILE A 60 2.64 -11.60 -11.63
N ILE A 61 3.43 -12.10 -10.67
CA ILE A 61 3.96 -13.48 -10.69
C ILE A 61 2.80 -14.49 -10.68
N VAL A 62 1.86 -14.33 -9.75
CA VAL A 62 0.74 -15.27 -9.61
C VAL A 62 -0.20 -15.21 -10.83
N GLU A 63 -0.57 -14.02 -11.32
CA GLU A 63 -1.36 -13.90 -12.55
C GLU A 63 -0.63 -14.45 -13.78
N GLY A 64 0.68 -14.23 -13.88
CA GLY A 64 1.51 -14.78 -14.94
C GLY A 64 1.49 -16.31 -14.96
N VAL A 65 1.52 -16.95 -13.79
CA VAL A 65 1.42 -18.40 -13.68
C VAL A 65 0.02 -18.92 -14.02
N LEU A 66 -1.03 -18.21 -13.58
CA LEU A 66 -2.43 -18.63 -13.76
C LEU A 66 -2.94 -18.43 -15.18
N LYS A 67 -2.66 -17.27 -15.78
CA LYS A 67 -3.29 -16.77 -17.02
C LYS A 67 -2.29 -16.22 -18.02
N GLY A 68 -0.99 -16.35 -17.77
CA GLY A 68 0.06 -15.89 -18.66
C GLY A 68 0.05 -14.39 -18.88
N LYS A 69 0.54 -13.96 -20.05
CA LYS A 69 0.62 -12.54 -20.45
C LYS A 69 -0.74 -11.83 -20.42
N GLN A 70 -1.82 -12.55 -20.71
CA GLN A 70 -3.17 -11.97 -20.71
C GLN A 70 -3.62 -11.57 -19.29
N GLY A 71 -3.33 -12.40 -18.29
CA GLY A 71 -3.61 -12.10 -16.88
C GLY A 71 -2.85 -10.88 -16.38
N ILE A 72 -1.55 -10.82 -16.69
CA ILE A 72 -0.70 -9.66 -16.33
C ILE A 72 -1.24 -8.38 -16.98
N ARG A 73 -1.57 -8.41 -18.28
CA ARG A 73 -2.13 -7.25 -18.97
C ARG A 73 -3.46 -6.82 -18.37
N ALA A 74 -4.32 -7.77 -18.01
CA ALA A 74 -5.59 -7.47 -17.36
C ALA A 74 -5.41 -6.83 -15.98
N LEU A 75 -4.39 -7.25 -15.21
CA LEU A 75 -4.04 -6.64 -13.93
C LEU A 75 -3.54 -5.20 -14.11
N LEU A 76 -2.54 -4.99 -14.99
CA LEU A 76 -1.94 -3.68 -15.21
C LEU A 76 -2.93 -2.64 -15.77
N ARG A 77 -3.91 -3.08 -16.57
CA ARG A 77 -4.98 -2.18 -17.05
C ARG A 77 -5.80 -1.57 -15.92
N LYS A 78 -5.84 -2.18 -14.72
CA LYS A 78 -6.58 -1.64 -13.58
C LYS A 78 -5.93 -0.36 -13.03
N ALA A 79 -4.62 -0.16 -13.22
CA ALA A 79 -3.95 1.08 -12.83
C ALA A 79 -4.43 2.30 -13.63
N GLY A 80 -4.95 2.08 -14.85
CA GLY A 80 -5.45 3.13 -15.73
C GLY A 80 -6.93 3.47 -15.55
N ILE A 81 -7.59 2.96 -14.50
CA ILE A 81 -8.99 3.30 -14.21
C ILE A 81 -9.02 4.68 -13.57
N TRP A 82 -9.21 5.71 -14.40
CA TRP A 82 -9.35 7.09 -13.92
C TRP A 82 -10.76 7.63 -14.08
N ARG A 83 -11.55 7.17 -15.07
CA ARG A 83 -12.92 7.67 -15.29
C ARG A 83 -13.91 7.09 -14.29
N VAL A 84 -14.03 7.73 -13.13
CA VAL A 84 -15.01 7.39 -12.09
C VAL A 84 -15.93 8.58 -11.82
N GLY A 85 -17.04 8.37 -11.11
CA GLY A 85 -17.98 9.44 -10.76
C GLY A 85 -17.30 10.56 -9.97
N TRP A 86 -17.67 11.82 -10.24
CA TRP A 86 -17.06 13.02 -9.63
C TRP A 86 -17.05 12.98 -8.09
N TYR A 87 -18.08 12.36 -7.50
CA TYR A 87 -18.22 12.19 -6.06
C TYR A 87 -17.10 11.36 -5.42
N TRP A 88 -16.44 10.46 -6.16
CA TRP A 88 -15.27 9.73 -5.66
C TRP A 88 -14.05 10.63 -5.53
N TYR A 89 -13.85 11.57 -6.46
CA TYR A 89 -12.80 12.57 -6.33
C TYR A 89 -13.08 13.51 -5.17
N ALA A 90 -14.33 13.97 -5.03
CA ALA A 90 -14.73 14.77 -3.88
C ALA A 90 -14.50 14.01 -2.57
N PHE A 91 -14.83 12.72 -2.51
CA PHE A 91 -14.59 11.88 -1.34
C PHE A 91 -13.10 11.74 -1.01
N VAL A 92 -12.25 11.40 -1.98
CA VAL A 92 -10.80 11.25 -1.77
C VAL A 92 -10.15 12.57 -1.33
N LEU A 93 -10.65 13.70 -1.83
CA LEU A 93 -10.17 15.02 -1.44
C LEU A 93 -10.73 15.51 -0.11
N ALA A 94 -11.94 15.13 0.30
CA ALA A 94 -12.58 15.66 1.51
C ALA A 94 -12.40 14.74 2.72
N ALA A 95 -12.46 13.42 2.54
CA ALA A 95 -12.46 12.46 3.65
C ALA A 95 -11.19 12.52 4.52
N PRO A 96 -9.95 12.64 3.98
CA PRO A 96 -8.76 12.75 4.82
C PRO A 96 -8.77 14.02 5.70
N PHE A 97 -9.23 15.16 5.18
CA PHE A 97 -9.34 16.40 5.96
C PHE A 97 -10.46 16.32 7.01
N ALA A 98 -11.58 15.69 6.67
CA ALA A 98 -12.66 15.47 7.64
C ALA A 98 -12.17 14.57 8.79
N LEU A 99 -11.47 13.47 8.48
CA LEU A 99 -10.88 12.58 9.48
C LEU A 99 -9.83 13.30 10.34
N TYR A 100 -8.95 14.09 9.73
CA TYR A 100 -7.99 14.90 10.46
C TYR A 100 -8.67 15.93 11.37
N GLY A 101 -9.73 16.58 10.89
CA GLY A 101 -10.53 17.52 11.69
C GLY A 101 -11.19 16.84 12.89
N VAL A 102 -11.73 15.63 12.73
CA VAL A 102 -12.26 14.81 13.83
C VAL A 102 -11.15 14.47 14.83
N ALA A 103 -9.95 14.11 14.36
CA ALA A 103 -8.82 13.84 15.23
C ALA A 103 -8.42 15.07 16.06
N VAL A 104 -8.24 16.23 15.42
CA VAL A 104 -7.93 17.50 16.10
C VAL A 104 -9.02 17.86 17.11
N TRP A 105 -10.29 17.75 16.73
CA TRP A 105 -11.42 18.02 17.61
C TRP A 105 -11.42 17.10 18.83
N SER A 106 -11.16 15.81 18.62
CA SER A 106 -11.07 14.84 19.72
C SER A 106 -9.92 15.18 20.68
N SER A 107 -8.77 15.62 20.18
CA SER A 107 -7.64 16.04 21.02
C SER A 107 -8.02 17.22 21.92
N VAL A 108 -8.73 18.22 21.38
CA VAL A 108 -9.20 19.37 22.16
C VAL A 108 -10.20 18.93 23.24
N LEU A 109 -11.13 18.01 22.91
CA LEU A 109 -12.08 17.46 23.89
C LEU A 109 -11.40 16.76 25.07
N PHE A 110 -10.28 16.09 24.83
CA PHE A 110 -9.48 15.45 25.88
C PHE A 110 -8.50 16.41 26.58
N GLY A 111 -8.60 17.72 26.33
CA GLY A 111 -7.83 18.75 27.02
C GLY A 111 -6.41 18.96 26.50
N PHE A 112 -6.06 18.39 25.33
CA PHE A 112 -4.76 18.64 24.71
C PHE A 112 -4.71 20.05 24.12
N GLN A 113 -3.65 20.80 24.43
CA GLN A 113 -3.39 22.09 23.81
C GLN A 113 -2.79 21.88 22.41
N LEU A 114 -3.39 22.51 21.42
CA LEU A 114 -2.84 22.53 20.06
C LEU A 114 -1.65 23.50 20.03
N GLY A 115 -0.49 23.01 19.60
CA GLY A 115 0.67 23.85 19.34
C GLY A 115 0.42 24.81 18.16
N PRO A 116 1.25 25.86 18.01
CA PRO A 116 1.16 26.76 16.87
C PRO A 116 1.33 25.97 15.56
N SER A 117 0.33 26.05 14.68
CA SER A 117 0.37 25.43 13.36
C SER A 117 0.85 26.42 12.30
N ASN A 118 1.97 26.15 11.63
CA ASN A 118 2.39 26.92 10.46
C ASN A 118 1.83 26.29 9.18
N LEU A 119 0.69 26.81 8.72
CA LEU A 119 0.06 26.36 7.48
C LEU A 119 1.00 26.51 6.27
N ARG A 120 1.89 27.51 6.26
CA ARG A 120 2.84 27.74 5.17
C ARG A 120 3.83 26.59 5.03
N ASP A 121 4.40 26.15 6.15
CA ASP A 121 5.36 25.02 6.16
C ASP A 121 4.63 23.70 5.88
N GLY A 122 3.40 23.56 6.39
CA GLY A 122 2.51 22.45 6.05
C GLY A 122 2.28 22.33 4.55
N PHE A 123 1.82 23.40 3.89
CA PHE A 123 1.61 23.40 2.44
C PHE A 123 2.92 23.26 1.64
N GLY A 124 4.03 23.83 2.12
CA GLY A 124 5.35 23.70 1.49
C GLY A 124 5.88 22.26 1.45
N SER A 125 5.49 21.43 2.43
CA SER A 125 5.92 20.02 2.53
C SER A 125 5.01 19.03 1.79
N VAL A 126 3.80 19.44 1.37
CA VAL A 126 2.86 18.58 0.63
C VAL A 126 3.47 18.02 -0.64
N VAL A 127 4.04 18.87 -1.50
CA VAL A 127 4.59 18.44 -2.80
C VAL A 127 5.79 17.50 -2.62
N PRO A 128 6.83 17.83 -1.82
CA PRO A 128 7.91 16.90 -1.51
C PRO A 128 7.41 15.58 -0.91
N PHE A 129 6.43 15.62 -0.01
CA PHE A 129 5.83 14.42 0.57
C PHE A 129 5.22 13.52 -0.49
N PHE A 130 4.40 14.05 -1.41
CA PHE A 130 3.81 13.23 -2.48
C PHE A 130 4.87 12.66 -3.43
N LEU A 131 5.90 13.45 -3.78
CA LEU A 131 6.97 12.97 -4.66
C LEU A 131 7.76 11.80 -4.05
N LEU A 132 7.96 11.82 -2.72
CA LEU A 132 8.64 10.75 -2.00
C LEU A 132 7.69 9.59 -1.64
N ALA A 133 6.44 9.85 -1.27
CA ALA A 133 5.53 8.83 -0.79
C ALA A 133 4.86 8.04 -1.91
N LEU A 134 4.54 8.65 -3.06
CA LEU A 134 3.84 7.97 -4.14
C LEU A 134 4.59 6.73 -4.67
N PRO A 135 5.92 6.79 -4.92
CA PRO A 135 6.68 5.64 -5.37
C PRO A 135 6.86 4.57 -4.27
N PHE A 136 6.91 4.96 -3.00
CA PHE A 136 7.17 4.05 -1.88
C PHE A 136 5.92 3.48 -1.21
N GLY A 137 4.72 3.96 -1.57
CA GLY A 137 3.47 3.49 -0.98
C GLY A 137 2.43 3.12 -2.03
N PRO A 138 1.42 3.97 -2.28
CA PRO A 138 0.18 3.56 -2.94
C PRO A 138 0.38 3.07 -4.38
N MET A 139 1.33 3.61 -5.15
CA MET A 139 1.48 3.15 -6.54
C MET A 139 2.00 1.71 -6.63
N GLY A 140 2.87 1.31 -5.71
CA GLY A 140 3.49 -0.02 -5.68
C GLY A 140 2.61 -1.09 -5.05
N GLU A 141 1.72 -0.72 -4.14
CA GLU A 141 0.95 -1.68 -3.34
C GLU A 141 -0.44 -1.98 -3.91
N GLU A 142 -1.13 -0.96 -4.41
CA GLU A 142 -2.57 -0.98 -4.67
C GLU A 142 -2.99 -2.03 -5.72
N LEU A 143 -2.16 -2.27 -6.74
CA LEU A 143 -2.43 -3.31 -7.74
C LEU A 143 -2.42 -4.71 -7.14
N GLY A 144 -1.58 -4.99 -6.15
CA GLY A 144 -1.60 -6.25 -5.41
C GLY A 144 -2.88 -6.39 -4.58
N TRP A 145 -3.16 -5.38 -3.75
CA TRP A 145 -4.28 -5.43 -2.81
C TRP A 145 -5.65 -5.35 -3.50
N ARG A 146 -5.88 -4.32 -4.31
CA ARG A 146 -7.17 -4.01 -4.95
C ARG A 146 -7.29 -4.66 -6.32
N GLY A 147 -6.17 -4.86 -7.01
CA GLY A 147 -6.15 -5.50 -8.33
C GLY A 147 -6.19 -7.03 -8.28
N PHE A 148 -5.63 -7.66 -7.25
CA PHE A 148 -5.51 -9.12 -7.17
C PHE A 148 -6.23 -9.76 -5.97
N MET A 149 -5.89 -9.37 -4.74
CA MET A 149 -6.33 -10.06 -3.53
C MET A 149 -7.81 -9.82 -3.21
N LEU A 150 -8.22 -8.55 -3.11
CA LEU A 150 -9.59 -8.19 -2.76
C LEU A 150 -10.64 -8.78 -3.71
N PRO A 151 -10.51 -8.69 -5.05
CA PRO A 151 -11.49 -9.30 -5.96
C PRO A 151 -11.63 -10.81 -5.80
N ARG A 152 -10.55 -11.51 -5.44
CA ARG A 152 -10.56 -12.97 -5.22
C ARG A 152 -11.16 -13.35 -3.87
N LEU A 153 -11.01 -12.51 -2.85
CA LEU A 153 -11.69 -12.69 -1.57
C LEU A 153 -13.20 -12.48 -1.74
N LEU A 154 -13.61 -11.43 -2.47
CA LEU A 154 -15.01 -11.12 -2.76
C LEU A 154 -15.72 -12.20 -3.60
N GLN A 155 -14.97 -13.03 -4.34
CA GLN A 155 -15.52 -14.21 -5.03
C GLN A 155 -15.86 -15.37 -4.10
N LYS A 156 -15.32 -15.37 -2.87
CA LYS A 156 -15.42 -16.48 -1.90
C LYS A 156 -16.17 -16.10 -0.63
N TYR A 157 -16.13 -14.83 -0.27
CA TYR A 157 -16.65 -14.30 0.98
C TYR A 157 -17.42 -13.00 0.73
N ASP A 158 -18.23 -12.60 1.70
CA ASP A 158 -18.87 -11.29 1.70
C ASP A 158 -17.86 -10.13 1.87
N MET A 159 -18.37 -8.91 1.77
CA MET A 159 -17.58 -7.68 1.87
C MET A 159 -16.85 -7.56 3.22
N TRP A 160 -17.53 -7.85 4.34
CA TRP A 160 -16.96 -7.69 5.67
C TRP A 160 -15.80 -8.65 5.91
N ARG A 161 -15.99 -9.92 5.61
CA ARG A 161 -14.96 -10.95 5.73
C ARG A 161 -13.79 -10.68 4.78
N SER A 162 -14.06 -10.26 3.56
CA SER A 162 -13.02 -9.93 2.58
C SER A 162 -12.17 -8.75 3.05
N SER A 163 -12.81 -7.69 3.53
CA SER A 163 -12.12 -6.51 4.07
C SER A 163 -11.32 -6.84 5.33
N LEU A 164 -11.87 -7.64 6.25
CA LEU A 164 -11.18 -8.06 7.46
C LEU A 164 -9.96 -8.92 7.14
N LEU A 165 -10.09 -9.92 6.26
CA LEU A 165 -8.97 -10.78 5.87
C LEU A 165 -7.87 -9.98 5.16
N LEU A 166 -8.25 -9.06 4.26
CA LEU A 166 -7.30 -8.17 3.62
C LEU A 166 -6.60 -7.28 4.66
N GLY A 167 -7.35 -6.70 5.59
CA GLY A 167 -6.83 -5.85 6.66
C GLY A 167 -5.81 -6.59 7.53
N VAL A 168 -6.13 -7.82 7.97
CA VAL A 168 -5.20 -8.65 8.75
C VAL A 168 -3.90 -8.90 7.97
N VAL A 169 -3.99 -9.33 6.71
CA VAL A 169 -2.80 -9.57 5.89
C VAL A 169 -2.00 -8.29 5.68
N TRP A 170 -2.66 -7.17 5.45
CA TRP A 170 -1.99 -5.89 5.30
C TRP A 170 -1.32 -5.42 6.60
N THR A 171 -1.94 -5.61 7.77
CA THR A 171 -1.32 -5.32 9.08
C THR A 171 -0.05 -6.13 9.30
N PHE A 172 -0.09 -7.44 9.04
CA PHE A 172 1.11 -8.29 9.20
C PHE A 172 2.20 -7.96 8.17
N TRP A 173 1.83 -7.49 6.98
CA TRP A 173 2.79 -7.05 5.96
C TRP A 173 3.70 -5.92 6.48
N HIS A 174 3.16 -5.00 7.28
CA HIS A 174 3.88 -3.87 7.88
C HIS A 174 4.90 -4.22 8.96
N ILE A 175 5.01 -5.49 9.39
CA ILE A 175 6.01 -5.87 10.42
C ILE A 175 7.45 -5.54 10.00
N ALA A 176 7.73 -5.51 8.70
CA ALA A 176 9.07 -5.28 8.16
C ALA A 176 9.31 -3.85 7.63
N SER A 177 8.39 -2.90 7.87
CA SER A 177 8.42 -1.54 7.30
C SER A 177 8.35 -0.46 8.37
#